data_AF-A0A3S3PMW9-F1
#
_entry.id   AF-A0A3S3PMW9-F1
#
_cell.length_a   1.000
_cell.length_b   1.000
_cell.length_c   1.000
_cell.angle_alpha   90.00
_cell.angle_beta   90.00
_cell.angle_gamma   90.00
#
_symmetry.space_group_name_H-M   'P 1'
#
loop_
_entity.id
_entity.type
_entity.pdbx_description
1 polymer ?
#
loop_
_entity_poly.entity_id
_entity_poly.type
_entity_poly.pdbx_seq_one_letter_code
_entity_poly.pdbx_strand_id
1 'polypeptide(L)'
;MEKIDEFEMPDLTIVTPWVYSINLTMLEEEHPNIWQQISLKCGSINMTIDNTLISSPRLFAYDSDAIDNKRFVNATNWWNDETHARVYHFYCFLVEFLIPLGIMAPLSILSVQHLKLRISCNIPHSPRTKYSLLALVITFVICWFPYHIHRLINIVFVKELNFKSINVVSYATDLASWLVAPLNALSYWSLHPDYFVTIKNTFCCCIKS
;
A
#
# COMPACT_ATOMS: atom_id res chain seq x y z
N MET A 1 -12.36 -10.54 41.46
CA MET A 1 -12.91 -10.40 40.09
C MET A 1 -13.29 -8.95 39.96
N GLU A 2 -12.33 -8.12 39.56
CA GLU A 2 -12.50 -6.66 39.42
C GLU A 2 -13.28 -6.37 38.14
N LYS A 3 -14.33 -5.54 38.26
CA LYS A 3 -15.06 -5.01 37.12
C LYS A 3 -14.15 -4.00 36.41
N ILE A 4 -13.80 -4.30 35.17
CA ILE A 4 -13.22 -3.31 34.26
C ILE A 4 -14.41 -2.47 33.79
N ASP A 5 -14.44 -1.20 34.19
CA ASP A 5 -15.45 -0.26 33.75
C ASP A 5 -15.34 -0.04 32.23
N GLU A 6 -16.50 -0.05 31.56
CA GLU A 6 -16.63 0.21 30.12
C GLU A 6 -16.13 1.62 29.80
N PHE A 7 -14.97 1.71 29.17
CA PHE A 7 -14.43 2.96 28.66
C PHE A 7 -15.18 3.35 27.38
N GLU A 8 -16.09 4.33 27.49
CA GLU A 8 -16.74 4.94 26.32
C GLU A 8 -15.70 5.68 25.47
N MET A 9 -15.53 5.25 24.21
CA MET A 9 -14.69 5.96 23.25
C MET A 9 -15.36 7.29 22.88
N PRO A 10 -14.65 8.43 22.94
CA PRO A 10 -15.19 9.71 22.49
C PRO A 10 -15.44 9.71 20.98
N ASP A 11 -16.53 10.36 20.59
CA ASP A 11 -17.03 10.43 19.22
C ASP A 11 -16.00 11.15 18.30
N LEU A 12 -15.46 10.40 17.33
CA LEU A 12 -14.25 10.72 16.56
C LEU A 12 -14.53 11.53 15.29
N THR A 13 -15.61 12.31 15.28
CA THR A 13 -15.99 13.14 14.14
C THR A 13 -15.29 14.50 14.18
N ILE A 14 -14.16 14.57 13.46
CA ILE A 14 -13.56 15.79 12.88
C ILE A 14 -12.85 16.71 13.90
N VAL A 15 -11.57 16.41 14.20
CA VAL A 15 -10.67 17.36 14.85
C VAL A 15 -9.30 17.33 14.17
N THR A 16 -8.68 18.50 14.00
CA THR A 16 -7.46 18.74 13.22
C THR A 16 -6.20 18.09 13.82
N PRO A 17 -5.15 17.81 13.01
CA PRO A 17 -4.00 16.97 13.39
C PRO A 17 -3.16 17.47 14.57
N TRP A 18 -3.22 18.77 14.88
CA TRP A 18 -2.31 19.41 15.84
C TRP A 18 -2.79 19.33 17.29
N VAL A 19 -4.09 19.16 17.53
CA VAL A 19 -4.64 19.03 18.90
C VAL A 19 -4.38 17.63 19.48
N TYR A 20 -4.15 16.63 18.63
CA TYR A 20 -3.84 15.27 19.07
C TYR A 20 -2.49 15.15 19.79
N SER A 21 -1.46 15.92 19.42
CA SER A 21 -0.09 15.66 19.88
C SER A 21 0.16 15.88 21.39
N ILE A 22 -0.69 16.64 22.10
CA ILE A 22 -0.49 17.00 23.52
C ILE A 22 -1.26 16.07 24.48
N ASN A 23 -2.48 15.65 24.13
CA ASN A 23 -3.25 14.71 24.98
C ASN A 23 -2.81 13.25 24.80
N LEU A 24 -2.17 12.97 23.68
CA LEU A 24 -1.69 11.65 23.35
C LEU A 24 -0.53 11.25 24.27
N THR A 25 0.49 12.07 24.47
CA THR A 25 1.67 11.68 25.28
C THR A 25 1.31 11.20 26.69
N MET A 26 0.27 11.74 27.33
CA MET A 26 -0.21 11.24 28.63
C MET A 26 -0.82 9.84 28.58
N LEU A 27 -1.58 9.53 27.52
CA LEU A 27 -2.13 8.18 27.33
C LEU A 27 -1.01 7.14 27.11
N GLU A 28 0.17 7.53 26.60
CA GLU A 28 1.25 6.61 26.17
C GLU A 28 1.90 5.95 27.38
N GLU A 29 1.99 6.71 28.47
CA GLU A 29 2.51 6.26 29.76
C GLU A 29 1.51 5.36 30.50
N GLU A 30 0.20 5.66 30.44
CA GLU A 30 -0.81 4.91 31.21
C GLU A 30 -1.27 3.62 30.50
N HIS A 31 -1.42 3.64 29.18
CA HIS A 31 -2.01 2.53 28.42
C HIS A 31 -1.31 2.27 27.08
N PRO A 32 -0.08 1.74 27.08
CA PRO A 32 0.75 1.58 25.87
C PRO A 32 0.09 0.69 24.80
N ASN A 33 -0.70 -0.30 25.21
CA ASN A 33 -1.41 -1.19 24.28
C ASN A 33 -2.57 -0.49 23.55
N ILE A 34 -3.31 0.40 24.23
CA ILE A 34 -4.41 1.17 23.64
C ILE A 34 -3.83 2.18 22.65
N TRP A 35 -2.72 2.80 23.04
CA TRP A 35 -2.00 3.72 22.19
C TRP A 35 -1.47 3.11 20.92
N GLN A 36 -0.85 1.95 21.01
CA GLN A 36 -0.34 1.27 19.82
C GLN A 36 -1.48 1.01 18.82
N GLN A 37 -2.68 0.66 19.30
CA GLN A 37 -3.85 0.49 18.44
C GLN A 37 -4.39 1.82 17.87
N ILE A 38 -4.44 2.89 18.66
CA ILE A 38 -4.88 4.22 18.21
C ILE A 38 -3.91 4.78 17.18
N SER A 39 -2.60 4.71 17.43
CA SER A 39 -1.54 5.15 16.51
C SER A 39 -1.60 4.38 15.19
N LEU A 40 -1.79 3.05 15.24
CA LEU A 40 -1.96 2.23 14.03
C LEU A 40 -3.23 2.63 13.24
N LYS A 41 -4.35 2.87 13.92
CA LYS A 41 -5.60 3.30 13.26
C LYS A 41 -5.47 4.70 12.64
N CYS A 42 -4.95 5.67 13.39
CA CYS A 42 -4.73 7.02 12.89
C CYS A 42 -3.74 7.03 11.71
N GLY A 43 -2.66 6.25 11.79
CA GLY A 43 -1.73 6.06 10.68
C GLY A 43 -2.41 5.49 9.43
N SER A 44 -3.30 4.51 9.60
CA SER A 44 -4.06 3.93 8.49
C SER A 44 -5.03 4.92 7.82
N ILE A 45 -5.68 5.79 8.61
CA ILE A 45 -6.61 6.81 8.09
C ILE A 45 -5.85 7.85 7.28
N ASN A 46 -4.74 8.38 7.83
CA ASN A 46 -3.91 9.37 7.13
C ASN A 46 -3.38 8.81 5.80
N MET A 47 -2.89 7.56 5.81
CA MET A 47 -2.42 6.89 4.60
C MET A 47 -3.51 6.77 3.51
N THR A 48 -4.78 6.59 3.92
CA THR A 48 -5.91 6.50 2.98
C THR A 48 -6.22 7.85 2.33
N ILE A 49 -6.19 8.92 3.13
CA ILE A 49 -6.38 10.29 2.64
C ILE A 49 -5.27 10.67 1.68
N ASP A 50 -4.01 10.39 2.05
CA ASP A 50 -2.84 10.67 1.20
C ASP A 50 -2.91 9.89 -0.13
N ASN A 51 -3.28 8.61 -0.09
CA ASN A 51 -3.45 7.82 -1.31
C ASN A 51 -4.57 8.37 -2.22
N THR A 52 -5.64 8.90 -1.64
CA THR A 52 -6.73 9.52 -2.39
C THR A 52 -6.24 10.82 -3.06
N LEU A 53 -5.44 11.62 -2.35
CA LEU A 53 -4.83 12.84 -2.89
C LEU A 53 -3.81 12.54 -4.00
N ILE A 54 -2.98 11.51 -3.82
CA ILE A 54 -1.98 11.08 -4.82
C ILE A 54 -2.65 10.52 -6.08
N SER A 55 -3.77 9.81 -5.93
CA SER A 55 -4.53 9.24 -7.06
C SER A 55 -5.47 10.23 -7.74
N SER A 56 -5.81 11.34 -7.07
CA SER A 56 -6.74 12.37 -7.55
C SER A 56 -6.41 12.90 -8.96
N PRO A 57 -5.15 13.25 -9.32
CA PRO A 57 -4.83 13.69 -10.68
C PRO A 57 -5.14 12.66 -11.76
N ARG A 58 -5.10 11.34 -11.45
CA ARG A 58 -5.51 10.30 -12.41
C ARG A 58 -6.98 10.38 -12.70
N LEU A 59 -7.81 10.58 -11.68
CA LEU A 59 -9.26 10.63 -11.82
C LEU A 59 -9.70 11.78 -12.73
N PHE A 60 -9.01 12.93 -12.65
CA PHE A 60 -9.28 14.08 -13.52
C PHE A 60 -8.65 13.97 -14.92
N ALA A 61 -7.73 13.02 -15.14
CA ALA A 61 -7.09 12.79 -16.43
C ALA A 61 -7.79 11.69 -17.27
N TYR A 62 -8.77 10.99 -16.70
CA TYR A 62 -9.58 10.03 -17.45
C TYR A 62 -10.66 10.78 -18.24
N ASP A 63 -10.63 10.60 -19.54
CA ASP A 63 -11.68 11.06 -20.44
C ASP A 63 -12.20 9.86 -21.26
N SER A 64 -13.43 9.94 -21.71
CA SER A 64 -14.04 8.90 -22.52
C SER A 64 -14.18 9.41 -23.95
N ASP A 65 -13.25 9.02 -24.81
CA ASP A 65 -13.31 9.38 -26.22
C ASP A 65 -14.12 8.34 -27.00
N ALA A 66 -15.09 8.83 -27.77
CA ALA A 66 -15.81 8.01 -28.73
C ALA A 66 -14.91 7.77 -29.95
N ILE A 67 -14.38 6.55 -30.11
CA ILE A 67 -13.58 6.16 -31.29
C ILE A 67 -14.48 5.98 -32.51
N ASP A 68 -15.65 5.36 -32.30
CA ASP A 68 -16.72 5.18 -33.29
C ASP A 68 -18.06 5.29 -32.55
N ASN A 69 -19.18 5.50 -33.26
CA ASN A 69 -20.56 5.52 -32.72
C ASN A 69 -20.97 4.28 -31.87
N LYS A 70 -20.09 3.28 -31.71
CA LYS A 70 -20.30 2.03 -30.97
C LYS A 70 -19.16 1.67 -30.01
N ARG A 71 -18.06 2.43 -29.98
CA ARG A 71 -16.87 2.09 -29.18
C ARG A 71 -16.38 3.33 -28.43
N PHE A 72 -16.46 3.25 -27.11
CA PHE A 72 -15.81 4.17 -26.20
C PHE A 72 -14.48 3.57 -25.79
N VAL A 73 -13.42 4.36 -25.86
CA VAL A 73 -12.15 4.02 -25.24
C VAL A 73 -11.91 5.00 -24.11
N ASN A 74 -11.71 4.45 -22.92
CA ASN A 74 -11.20 5.23 -21.80
C ASN A 74 -9.73 5.49 -22.09
N ALA A 75 -9.48 6.63 -22.73
CA ALA A 75 -8.15 7.14 -22.92
C ALA A 75 -7.87 8.11 -21.78
N THR A 76 -6.65 8.06 -21.26
CA THR A 76 -6.16 9.22 -20.53
C THR A 76 -5.96 10.32 -21.57
N ASN A 77 -6.87 11.30 -21.63
CA ASN A 77 -6.60 12.56 -22.32
C ASN A 77 -5.61 13.31 -21.44
N TRP A 78 -4.35 12.88 -21.54
CA TRP A 78 -3.22 13.64 -21.04
C TRP A 78 -3.41 15.08 -21.48
N TRP A 79 -3.18 16.04 -20.58
CA TRP A 79 -3.17 17.44 -20.96
C TRP A 79 -2.36 17.57 -22.25
N ASN A 80 -2.88 18.32 -23.24
CA ASN A 80 -2.33 18.41 -24.60
C ASN A 80 -0.81 18.71 -24.68
N ASP A 81 -0.17 19.01 -23.55
CA ASP A 81 1.25 19.23 -23.39
C ASP A 81 1.98 17.97 -22.89
N GLU A 82 2.85 17.43 -23.75
CA GLU A 82 3.77 16.33 -23.44
C GLU A 82 4.52 16.54 -22.12
N THR A 83 4.88 17.79 -21.79
CA THR A 83 5.65 18.16 -20.59
C THR A 83 4.92 17.74 -19.32
N HIS A 84 3.61 17.97 -19.25
CA HIS A 84 2.80 17.63 -18.08
C HIS A 84 2.73 16.11 -17.89
N ALA A 85 2.61 15.35 -18.98
CA ALA A 85 2.65 13.89 -18.92
C ALA A 85 3.99 13.38 -18.37
N ARG A 86 5.11 13.98 -18.78
CA ARG A 86 6.45 13.58 -18.29
C ARG A 86 6.59 13.86 -16.79
N VAL A 87 6.23 15.08 -16.37
CA VAL A 87 6.31 15.50 -14.97
C VAL A 87 5.44 14.61 -14.10
N TYR A 88 4.21 14.34 -14.53
CA TYR A 88 3.26 13.52 -13.79
C TYR A 88 3.76 12.08 -13.58
N HIS A 89 4.20 11.42 -14.64
CA HIS A 89 4.68 10.04 -14.52
C HIS A 89 5.99 9.93 -13.74
N PHE A 90 6.88 10.93 -13.87
CA PHE A 90 8.07 11.01 -13.04
C PHE A 90 7.70 11.19 -11.56
N TYR A 91 6.72 12.05 -11.27
CA TYR A 91 6.15 12.21 -9.94
C TYR A 91 5.59 10.88 -9.40
N CYS A 92 4.77 10.15 -10.18
CA CYS A 92 4.29 8.83 -9.78
C CYS A 92 5.42 7.84 -9.51
N PHE A 93 6.48 7.83 -10.33
CA PHE A 93 7.63 6.97 -10.08
C PHE A 93 8.34 7.32 -8.76
N LEU A 94 8.50 8.60 -8.45
CA LEU A 94 9.09 9.02 -7.18
C LEU A 94 8.20 8.66 -5.99
N VAL A 95 6.94 9.07 -6.03
CA VAL A 95 6.02 9.02 -4.88
C VAL A 95 5.40 7.64 -4.68
N GLU A 96 5.00 6.96 -5.76
CA GLU A 96 4.34 5.65 -5.66
C GLU A 96 5.34 4.48 -5.62
N PHE A 97 6.59 4.69 -6.05
CA PHE A 97 7.59 3.61 -6.11
C PHE A 97 8.86 3.88 -5.31
N LEU A 98 9.65 4.91 -5.66
CA LEU A 98 10.96 5.10 -5.05
C LEU A 98 10.89 5.46 -3.56
N ILE A 99 9.97 6.33 -3.16
CA ILE A 99 9.78 6.70 -1.74
C ILE A 99 9.32 5.48 -0.92
N PRO A 100 8.24 4.76 -1.28
CA PRO A 100 7.84 3.54 -0.58
C PRO A 100 8.95 2.49 -0.54
N LEU A 101 9.66 2.27 -1.64
CA LEU A 101 10.78 1.33 -1.68
C LEU A 101 11.93 1.77 -0.76
N GLY A 102 12.28 3.05 -0.79
CA GLY A 102 13.31 3.66 0.06
C GLY A 102 12.98 3.61 1.55
N ILE A 103 11.71 3.53 1.92
CA ILE A 103 11.26 3.33 3.30
C ILE A 103 11.21 1.83 3.64
N MET A 104 10.54 1.02 2.82
CA MET A 104 10.29 -0.39 3.11
C MET A 104 11.56 -1.24 3.07
N ALA A 105 12.47 -1.01 2.10
CA ALA A 105 13.65 -1.84 1.95
C ALA A 105 14.60 -1.73 3.16
N PRO A 106 15.02 -0.53 3.62
CA PRO A 106 15.84 -0.42 4.82
C PRO A 106 15.15 -0.99 6.07
N LEU A 107 13.86 -0.72 6.27
CA LEU A 107 13.11 -1.27 7.40
C LEU A 107 13.07 -2.79 7.39
N SER A 108 12.89 -3.41 6.23
CA SER A 108 12.90 -4.87 6.09
C SER A 108 14.29 -5.45 6.38
N ILE A 109 15.36 -4.80 5.91
CA ILE A 109 16.75 -5.21 6.15
C ILE A 109 17.09 -5.09 7.64
N LEU A 110 16.78 -3.95 8.25
CA LEU A 110 17.00 -3.70 9.68
C LEU A 110 16.22 -4.70 10.52
N SER A 111 14.97 -5.00 10.18
CA SER A 111 14.17 -6.01 10.87
C SER A 111 14.82 -7.39 10.84
N VAL A 112 15.35 -7.79 9.68
CA VAL A 112 16.07 -9.07 9.53
C VAL A 112 17.37 -9.07 10.33
N GLN A 113 18.12 -7.96 10.34
CA GLN A 113 19.38 -7.84 11.07
C GLN A 113 19.16 -7.84 12.59
N HIS A 114 18.23 -7.03 13.10
CA HIS A 114 17.89 -6.99 14.53
C HIS A 114 17.46 -8.35 15.07
N LEU A 115 16.67 -9.09 14.29
CA LEU A 115 16.25 -10.43 14.68
C LEU A 115 17.41 -11.43 14.66
N LYS A 116 18.36 -11.32 13.71
CA LYS A 116 19.58 -12.15 13.73
C LYS A 116 20.40 -11.91 15.00
N LEU A 117 20.52 -10.66 15.44
CA LEU A 117 21.27 -10.30 16.65
C LEU A 117 20.54 -10.71 17.94
N ARG A 118 19.21 -10.64 17.97
CA ARG A 118 18.38 -11.04 19.12
C ARG A 118 18.21 -12.55 19.33
N ILE A 119 18.66 -13.40 18.41
CA ILE A 119 18.70 -14.87 18.65
C ILE A 119 19.51 -15.21 19.93
N SER A 120 20.38 -14.30 20.39
CA SER A 120 21.13 -14.45 21.63
C SER A 120 20.36 -14.09 22.92
N CYS A 121 19.18 -13.48 22.82
CA CYS A 121 18.31 -13.16 23.96
C CYS A 121 17.00 -13.94 23.78
N ASN A 122 16.62 -14.76 24.77
CA ASN A 122 15.49 -15.71 24.78
C ASN A 122 14.06 -15.12 24.58
N ILE A 123 13.89 -14.04 23.81
CA ILE A 123 12.59 -13.49 23.43
C ILE A 123 12.10 -14.25 22.20
N PRO A 124 11.00 -15.02 22.29
CA PRO A 124 10.46 -15.78 21.16
C PRO A 124 9.77 -14.84 20.16
N HIS A 125 10.54 -14.19 19.31
CA HIS A 125 9.99 -13.56 18.10
C HIS A 125 9.79 -14.62 17.03
N SER A 126 8.56 -14.68 16.49
CA SER A 126 8.25 -15.57 15.39
C SER A 126 9.12 -15.22 14.17
N PRO A 127 9.94 -16.16 13.65
CA PRO A 127 10.72 -15.93 12.44
C PRO A 127 9.82 -15.66 11.21
N ARG A 128 8.51 -15.84 11.33
CA ARG A 128 7.54 -15.61 10.25
C ARG A 128 7.42 -14.12 9.90
N THR A 129 7.41 -13.22 10.90
CA THR A 129 7.21 -11.78 10.68
C THR A 129 8.30 -11.15 9.81
N LYS A 130 9.57 -11.59 9.95
CA LYS A 130 10.68 -11.09 9.10
C LYS A 130 10.53 -11.51 7.64
N TYR A 131 10.09 -12.74 7.40
CA TYR A 131 9.88 -13.24 6.04
C TYR A 131 8.66 -12.57 5.41
N SER A 132 7.66 -12.21 6.22
CA SER A 132 6.47 -11.49 5.74
C SER A 132 6.82 -10.10 5.23
N LEU A 133 7.60 -9.33 5.98
CA LEU A 133 8.06 -8.01 5.53
C LEU A 133 8.89 -8.12 4.26
N LEU A 134 9.84 -9.05 4.20
CA LEU A 134 10.66 -9.26 3.00
C LEU A 134 9.82 -9.68 1.78
N ALA A 135 8.86 -10.58 1.96
CA ALA A 135 7.96 -11.02 0.89
C ALA A 135 7.11 -9.87 0.35
N LEU A 136 6.65 -8.96 1.21
CA LEU A 136 5.92 -7.77 0.80
C LEU A 136 6.80 -6.83 -0.04
N VAL A 137 8.04 -6.57 0.38
CA VAL A 137 8.98 -5.73 -0.40
C VAL A 137 9.27 -6.35 -1.76
N ILE A 138 9.54 -7.67 -1.80
CA ILE A 138 9.80 -8.38 -3.06
C ILE A 138 8.58 -8.32 -3.97
N THR A 139 7.39 -8.59 -3.45
CA THR A 139 6.13 -8.54 -4.21
C THR A 139 5.88 -7.14 -4.76
N PHE A 140 6.08 -6.11 -3.93
CA PHE A 140 5.98 -4.72 -4.35
C PHE A 140 6.92 -4.41 -5.52
N VAL A 141 8.21 -4.76 -5.41
CA VAL A 141 9.19 -4.51 -6.47
C VAL A 141 8.83 -5.26 -7.76
N ILE A 142 8.53 -6.57 -7.67
CA ILE A 142 8.24 -7.38 -8.87
C ILE A 142 6.99 -6.88 -9.60
N CYS A 143 5.96 -6.44 -8.86
CA CYS A 143 4.70 -6.01 -9.46
C CYS A 143 4.76 -4.57 -9.99
N TRP A 144 5.39 -3.65 -9.25
CA TRP A 144 5.36 -2.22 -9.58
C TRP A 144 6.55 -1.75 -10.42
N PHE A 145 7.72 -2.39 -10.32
CA PHE A 145 8.89 -1.96 -11.09
C PHE A 145 8.67 -2.03 -12.60
N PRO A 146 8.16 -3.14 -13.18
CA PRO A 146 7.93 -3.21 -14.63
C PRO A 146 6.97 -2.12 -15.12
N TYR A 147 5.92 -1.84 -14.34
CA TYR A 147 4.94 -0.79 -14.63
C TYR A 147 5.56 0.60 -14.68
N HIS A 148 6.32 0.99 -13.66
CA HIS A 148 6.92 2.32 -13.63
C HIS A 148 8.03 2.48 -14.67
N ILE A 149 8.87 1.46 -14.88
CA ILE A 149 9.93 1.51 -15.88
C ILE A 149 9.34 1.60 -17.29
N HIS A 150 8.32 0.82 -17.60
CA HIS A 150 7.66 0.89 -18.90
C HIS A 150 7.06 2.28 -19.15
N ARG A 151 6.40 2.89 -18.15
CA ARG A 151 5.88 4.26 -18.27
C ARG A 151 6.99 5.29 -18.48
N LEU A 152 8.11 5.19 -17.76
CA LEU A 152 9.27 6.05 -17.95
C LEU A 152 9.89 5.92 -19.35
N ILE A 153 10.04 4.69 -19.84
CA ILE A 153 10.53 4.42 -21.20
C ILE A 153 9.59 5.04 -22.22
N ASN A 154 8.28 4.84 -22.08
CA ASN A 154 7.31 5.41 -23.01
C ASN A 154 7.42 6.93 -23.11
N ILE A 155 7.70 7.62 -22.00
CA ILE A 155 7.87 9.08 -21.99
C ILE A 155 9.17 9.54 -22.64
N VAL A 156 10.26 8.80 -22.44
CA VAL A 156 11.58 9.15 -22.98
C VAL A 156 11.63 8.86 -24.48
N PHE A 157 10.98 7.78 -24.93
CA PHE A 157 11.09 7.25 -26.28
C PHE A 157 9.78 7.31 -27.08
N VAL A 158 8.85 8.23 -26.75
CA VAL A 158 7.51 8.38 -27.39
C VAL A 158 7.57 8.30 -28.92
N LYS A 159 8.61 8.87 -29.53
CA LYS A 159 8.73 9.04 -30.99
C LYS A 159 9.38 7.86 -31.72
N GLU A 160 10.02 6.93 -31.01
CA GLU A 160 10.88 5.90 -31.64
C GLU A 160 10.32 4.48 -31.52
N LEU A 161 9.32 4.25 -30.66
CA LEU A 161 8.80 2.92 -30.39
C LEU A 161 7.59 2.55 -31.26
N ASN A 162 7.55 1.30 -31.72
CA ASN A 162 6.49 0.77 -32.57
C ASN A 162 5.18 0.57 -31.77
N PHE A 163 4.11 1.28 -32.14
CA PHE A 163 2.85 1.38 -31.38
C PHE A 163 2.19 0.04 -31.01
N LYS A 164 2.33 -1.02 -31.83
CA LYS A 164 1.67 -2.31 -31.55
C LYS A 164 2.29 -3.08 -30.39
N SER A 165 3.63 -3.12 -30.29
CA SER A 165 4.31 -3.83 -29.19
C SER A 165 4.14 -3.10 -27.86
N ILE A 166 4.09 -1.76 -27.90
CA ILE A 166 3.91 -0.93 -26.69
C ILE A 166 2.58 -1.25 -26.00
N ASN A 167 1.50 -1.42 -26.77
CA ASN A 167 0.20 -1.72 -26.18
C ASN A 167 0.20 -3.04 -25.41
N VAL A 168 0.77 -4.10 -25.99
CA VAL A 168 0.86 -5.43 -25.33
C VAL A 168 1.71 -5.33 -24.06
N VAL A 169 2.86 -4.65 -24.12
CA VAL A 169 3.72 -4.45 -22.96
C VAL A 169 3.00 -3.63 -21.89
N SER A 170 2.24 -2.59 -22.27
CA SER A 170 1.41 -1.82 -21.34
C SER A 170 0.46 -2.72 -20.57
N TYR A 171 -0.38 -3.47 -21.29
CA TYR A 171 -1.33 -4.38 -20.65
C TYR A 171 -0.66 -5.39 -19.73
N ALA A 172 0.48 -5.96 -20.13
CA ALA A 172 1.22 -6.91 -19.30
C ALA A 172 1.75 -6.26 -18.02
N THR A 173 2.34 -5.07 -18.13
CA THR A 173 2.88 -4.34 -16.97
C THR A 173 1.79 -3.78 -16.05
N ASP A 174 0.67 -3.34 -16.60
CA ASP A 174 -0.51 -2.94 -15.85
C ASP A 174 -1.05 -4.15 -15.08
N LEU A 175 -1.26 -5.29 -15.75
CA LEU A 175 -1.70 -6.53 -15.09
C LEU A 175 -0.73 -6.95 -13.97
N ALA A 176 0.57 -6.86 -14.20
CA ALA A 176 1.58 -7.19 -13.18
C ALA A 176 1.43 -6.33 -11.91
N SER A 177 1.15 -5.03 -12.04
CA SER A 177 0.92 -4.16 -10.89
C SER A 177 -0.34 -4.55 -10.09
N TRP A 178 -1.37 -5.07 -10.77
CA TRP A 178 -2.61 -5.53 -10.11
C TRP A 178 -2.42 -6.84 -9.35
N LEU A 179 -1.42 -7.66 -9.73
CA LEU A 179 -1.08 -8.89 -9.03
C LEU A 179 -0.51 -8.66 -7.62
N VAL A 180 -0.15 -7.42 -7.26
CA VAL A 180 0.37 -7.10 -5.92
C VAL A 180 -0.60 -7.51 -4.81
N ALA A 181 -1.91 -7.28 -4.99
CA ALA A 181 -2.93 -7.58 -3.99
C ALA A 181 -3.07 -9.10 -3.74
N PRO A 182 -3.31 -9.95 -4.76
CA PRO A 182 -3.38 -11.39 -4.53
C PRO A 182 -2.04 -11.98 -4.07
N LEU A 183 -0.90 -11.48 -4.53
CA LEU A 183 0.42 -11.97 -4.07
C LEU A 183 0.70 -11.60 -2.62
N ASN A 184 0.26 -10.43 -2.15
CA ASN A 184 0.33 -10.08 -0.73
C ASN A 184 -0.55 -11.03 0.11
N ALA A 185 -1.78 -11.30 -0.33
CA ALA A 185 -2.66 -12.26 0.35
C ALA A 185 -2.05 -13.67 0.42
N LEU A 186 -1.44 -14.15 -0.68
CA LEU A 186 -0.71 -15.42 -0.73
C LEU A 186 0.52 -15.42 0.19
N SER A 187 1.22 -14.30 0.29
CA SER A 187 2.37 -14.14 1.21
C SER A 187 1.93 -14.25 2.66
N TYR A 188 0.83 -13.60 3.05
CA TYR A 188 0.27 -13.76 4.39
C TYR A 188 -0.20 -15.19 4.65
N TRP A 189 -0.84 -15.83 3.66
CA TRP A 189 -1.31 -17.20 3.80
C TRP A 189 -0.17 -18.20 4.02
N SER A 190 0.90 -18.10 3.22
CA SER A 190 2.06 -18.98 3.30
C SER A 190 2.88 -18.80 4.58
N LEU A 191 2.94 -17.58 5.12
CA LEU A 191 3.79 -17.25 6.26
C LEU A 191 3.04 -17.27 7.61
N HIS A 192 1.71 -17.16 7.60
CA HIS A 192 0.86 -17.15 8.80
C HIS A 192 -0.34 -18.11 8.64
N PRO A 193 -0.14 -19.45 8.59
CA PRO A 193 -1.24 -20.40 8.42
C PRO A 193 -2.29 -20.33 9.54
N ASP A 194 -1.88 -19.96 10.75
CA ASP A 194 -2.75 -19.79 11.92
C ASP A 194 -3.79 -18.66 11.74
N TYR A 195 -3.47 -17.65 10.93
CA TYR A 195 -4.38 -16.55 10.61
C TYR A 195 -5.60 -17.08 9.83
N PHE A 196 -5.39 -18.04 8.93
CA PHE A 196 -6.47 -18.62 8.16
C PHE A 196 -7.32 -19.59 8.97
N VAL A 197 -6.72 -20.34 9.91
CA VAL A 197 -7.48 -21.15 10.87
C VAL A 197 -8.43 -20.26 11.66
N THR A 198 -7.96 -19.09 12.08
CA THR A 198 -8.80 -18.09 12.75
C THR A 198 -9.94 -17.60 11.85
N ILE A 199 -9.65 -17.18 10.62
CA ILE A 199 -10.69 -16.73 9.66
C ILE A 199 -11.72 -17.84 9.42
N LYS A 200 -11.27 -19.07 9.17
CA LYS A 200 -12.15 -20.23 8.95
C LYS A 200 -13.05 -20.46 10.16
N ASN A 201 -12.50 -20.43 11.36
CA ASN A 201 -13.27 -20.60 12.59
C ASN A 201 -14.31 -19.50 12.75
N THR A 202 -13.93 -18.23 12.52
CA THR A 202 -14.87 -17.09 12.55
C THR A 202 -16.00 -17.27 11.53
N PHE A 203 -15.66 -17.63 10.29
CA PHE A 203 -16.65 -17.82 9.22
C PHE A 203 -17.61 -18.98 9.53
N CYS A 204 -17.10 -20.09 10.09
CA CYS A 204 -17.91 -21.21 10.56
C CYS A 204 -18.84 -20.83 11.72
N CYS A 205 -18.42 -19.94 12.62
CA CYS A 205 -19.28 -19.41 13.67
C CYS A 205 -20.40 -18.53 13.10
N CYS A 206 -20.11 -17.68 12.13
CA CYS A 206 -21.11 -16.81 11.49
C CYS A 206 -22.18 -17.59 10.72
N ILE A 207 -21.83 -18.70 10.07
CA ILE A 207 -22.79 -19.54 9.32
C ILE A 207 -23.72 -20.32 10.26
N LYS A 208 -23.28 -20.62 11.49
CA LYS A 208 -24.07 -21.38 12.47
C LYS A 208 -25.02 -20.52 13.30
N SER A 209 -24.89 -19.19 13.22
CA SER A 209 -25.78 -18.21 13.85
C SER A 209 -27.01 -17.96 12.98
#